data_AF-A0A402ADT6-F1
#
_entry.id   AF-A0A402ADT6-F1
#
_cell.length_a   1.000
_cell.length_b   1.000
_cell.length_c   1.000
_cell.angle_alpha   90.00
_cell.angle_beta   90.00
_cell.angle_gamma   90.00
#
_symmetry.space_group_name_H-M   'P 1'
#
loop_
_entity.id
_entity.type
_entity.pdbx_description
1 polymer ?
#
loop_
_entity_poly.entity_id
_entity_poly.type
_entity_poly.pdbx_seq_one_letter_code
_entity_poly.pdbx_strand_id
1 'polypeptide(L)'
;MGFHVVDLLADTYTMRWERRGRAMIANGTIGYEKVVLVKPTTYMNNSGEAVGELVRWFKIEPDDILVIYDELDLPVGHIRLRAQGSSGGHNGINSLISHLHTNQFPRLRVGIGRPPINT
;
A
#
# COMPACT_ATOMS: atom_id res chain seq x y z
N MET A 1 5.56 2.25 -7.83
CA MET A 1 5.32 3.65 -7.38
C MET A 1 4.91 3.80 -5.92
N GLY A 2 4.20 2.82 -5.32
CA GLY A 2 3.68 2.95 -3.95
C GLY A 2 4.73 3.38 -2.91
N PHE A 3 5.93 2.80 -2.94
CA PHE A 3 6.99 3.16 -1.99
C PHE A 3 7.41 4.63 -2.07
N HIS A 4 7.53 5.19 -3.28
CA HIS A 4 7.90 6.60 -3.43
C HIS A 4 6.87 7.54 -2.79
N VAL A 5 5.58 7.21 -2.90
CA VAL A 5 4.52 8.01 -2.24
C VAL A 5 4.66 7.94 -0.73
N VAL A 6 4.91 6.74 -0.20
CA VAL A 6 5.04 6.55 1.25
C VAL A 6 6.34 7.17 1.78
N ASP A 7 7.42 7.15 1.02
CA ASP A 7 8.68 7.84 1.35
C ASP A 7 8.49 9.36 1.39
N LEU A 8 7.80 9.93 0.39
CA LEU A 8 7.47 11.35 0.38
C LEU A 8 6.61 11.76 1.59
N LEU A 9 5.66 10.90 2.01
CA LEU A 9 4.87 11.13 3.22
C LEU A 9 5.74 11.09 4.47
N ALA A 10 6.63 10.09 4.59
CA ALA A 10 7.53 9.99 5.73
C ALA A 10 8.41 11.24 5.85
N ASP A 11 8.98 11.72 4.75
CA ASP A 11 9.79 12.94 4.72
C ASP A 11 8.97 14.19 5.09
N THR A 12 7.78 14.35 4.51
CA THR A 12 6.88 15.49 4.75
C THR A 12 6.49 15.62 6.22
N TYR A 13 6.22 14.49 6.87
CA TYR A 13 5.82 14.45 8.28
C TYR A 13 6.98 14.15 9.24
N THR A 14 8.24 14.18 8.75
CA THR A 14 9.46 13.92 9.54
C THR A 14 9.39 12.58 10.30
N MET A 15 8.75 11.57 9.71
CA MET A 15 8.65 10.23 10.28
C MET A 15 9.93 9.44 9.97
N ARG A 16 10.39 8.65 10.93
CA ARG A 16 11.62 7.87 10.78
C ARG A 16 11.32 6.41 10.52
N TRP A 17 11.99 5.86 9.51
CA TRP A 17 11.90 4.46 9.16
C TRP A 17 12.65 3.57 10.14
N GLU A 18 11.98 2.54 10.63
CA GLU A 18 12.56 1.45 11.43
C GLU A 18 12.20 0.09 10.83
N ARG A 19 13.07 -0.90 11.02
CA ARG A 19 12.82 -2.25 10.55
C ARG A 19 11.95 -3.00 11.56
N ARG A 20 10.87 -3.61 11.09
CA ARG A 20 10.02 -4.49 11.90
C ARG A 20 9.59 -5.72 11.12
N GLY A 21 10.11 -6.88 11.53
CA GLY A 21 9.83 -8.16 10.87
C GLY A 21 10.17 -8.09 9.37
N ARG A 22 9.17 -8.31 8.52
CA ARG A 22 9.28 -8.28 7.05
C ARG A 22 8.85 -6.94 6.43
N ALA A 23 8.92 -5.84 7.17
CA ALA A 23 8.60 -4.50 6.67
C ALA A 23 9.52 -3.41 7.25
N MET A 24 9.60 -2.28 6.55
CA MET A 24 9.98 -1.00 7.13
C MET A 24 8.70 -0.30 7.60
N ILE A 25 8.71 0.27 8.79
CA ILE A 25 7.59 1.07 9.30
C ILE A 25 8.07 2.45 9.74
N ALA A 26 7.19 3.44 9.68
CA ALA A 26 7.44 4.75 10.27
C ALA A 26 6.16 5.21 10.98
N ASN A 27 6.28 5.48 12.28
CA ASN A 27 5.17 5.94 13.10
C ASN A 27 5.13 7.47 13.11
N GLY A 28 3.94 8.05 13.08
CA GLY A 28 3.77 9.49 13.25
C GLY A 28 2.32 9.92 13.34
N THR A 29 2.11 11.21 13.18
CA THR A 29 0.78 11.83 13.23
C THR A 29 0.56 12.63 11.95
N ILE A 30 -0.57 12.39 11.28
CA ILE A 30 -1.02 13.16 10.12
C ILE A 30 -2.35 13.82 10.49
N GLY A 31 -2.37 15.14 10.54
CA GLY A 31 -3.51 15.88 11.10
C GLY A 31 -3.71 15.51 12.58
N TYR A 32 -4.85 14.90 12.90
CA TYR A 32 -5.19 14.44 14.26
C TYR A 32 -5.06 12.92 14.45
N GLU A 33 -4.70 12.19 13.38
CA GLU A 33 -4.69 10.73 13.37
C GLU A 33 -3.28 10.17 13.58
N LYS A 34 -3.18 9.11 14.39
CA LYS A 34 -1.95 8.32 14.48
C LYS A 34 -1.87 7.41 13.27
N VAL A 35 -0.77 7.50 12.53
CA VAL A 35 -0.57 6.76 11.30
C VAL A 35 0.73 5.95 11.38
N VAL A 36 0.69 4.74 10.83
CA VAL A 36 1.87 3.92 10.60
C VAL A 36 2.04 3.78 9.09
N LEU A 37 3.12 4.35 8.57
CA LEU A 37 3.53 4.12 7.19
C LEU A 37 4.24 2.77 7.10
N VAL A 38 3.96 2.00 6.06
CA VAL A 38 4.48 0.63 5.91
C VAL A 38 5.02 0.42 4.49
N LYS A 39 6.23 -0.14 4.40
CA LYS A 39 6.80 -0.69 3.17
C LYS A 39 7.18 -2.16 3.39
N PRO A 40 6.38 -3.13 2.88
CA PRO A 40 6.74 -4.54 2.94
C PRO A 40 8.10 -4.79 2.28
N THR A 41 9.07 -5.37 2.97
CA THR A 41 10.39 -5.72 2.40
C THR A 41 10.39 -7.16 1.86
N THR A 42 9.24 -7.64 1.42
CA THR A 42 9.03 -8.93 0.76
C THR A 42 9.01 -8.76 -0.74
N TYR A 43 9.00 -9.87 -1.49
CA TYR A 43 8.60 -9.80 -2.89
C TYR A 43 7.14 -9.34 -3.02
N MET A 44 6.80 -8.75 -4.17
CA MET A 44 5.47 -8.18 -4.44
C MET A 44 4.35 -9.22 -4.26
N ASN A 45 4.57 -10.46 -4.70
CA ASN A 45 3.64 -11.58 -4.53
C ASN A 45 3.41 -12.00 -3.06
N ASN A 46 4.28 -11.57 -2.13
CA ASN A 46 4.24 -11.93 -0.71
C ASN A 46 3.98 -10.71 0.19
N SER A 47 3.56 -9.58 -0.38
CA SER A 47 3.27 -8.35 0.38
C SER A 47 2.20 -8.56 1.47
N GLY A 48 1.23 -9.44 1.22
CA GLY A 48 0.18 -9.77 2.17
C GLY A 48 0.69 -10.47 3.44
N GLU A 49 1.80 -11.20 3.37
CA GLU A 49 2.39 -11.84 4.55
C GLU A 49 2.84 -10.80 5.59
N ALA A 50 3.56 -9.78 5.11
CA ALA A 50 4.06 -8.70 5.96
C ALA A 50 2.92 -7.82 6.48
N VAL A 51 1.97 -7.45 5.60
CA VAL A 51 0.82 -6.62 5.97
C VAL A 51 -0.07 -7.36 6.97
N GLY A 52 -0.38 -8.64 6.75
CA GLY A 52 -1.21 -9.44 7.65
C GLY A 52 -0.61 -9.59 9.05
N GLU A 53 0.72 -9.73 9.17
CA GLU A 53 1.41 -9.71 10.47
C GLU A 53 1.24 -8.37 11.20
N LEU A 54 1.40 -7.26 10.47
CA LEU A 54 1.26 -5.93 11.05
C LEU A 54 -0.17 -5.62 11.48
N VAL A 55 -1.17 -6.02 10.68
CA VAL A 55 -2.60 -5.89 11.00
C VAL A 55 -2.92 -6.59 12.33
N ARG A 56 -2.48 -7.84 12.48
CA ARG A 56 -2.64 -8.58 13.74
C ARG A 56 -1.89 -7.94 14.90
N TRP A 57 -0.67 -7.43 14.66
CA TRP A 57 0.12 -6.78 15.69
C TRP A 57 -0.53 -5.49 16.21
N PHE A 58 -0.94 -4.61 15.28
CA PHE A 58 -1.54 -3.32 15.61
C PHE A 58 -3.01 -3.44 16.03
N LYS A 59 -3.63 -4.61 15.83
CA LYS A 59 -5.04 -4.88 16.14
C LYS A 59 -5.97 -3.90 15.43
N ILE A 60 -5.72 -3.72 14.14
CA ILE A 60 -6.50 -2.87 13.24
C ILE A 60 -7.34 -3.73 12.30
N GLU A 61 -8.41 -3.16 11.77
CA GLU A 61 -9.27 -3.83 10.79
C GLU A 61 -8.84 -3.46 9.36
N PRO A 62 -9.24 -4.23 8.33
CA PRO A 62 -8.93 -3.91 6.94
C PRO A 62 -9.38 -2.52 6.47
N ASP A 63 -10.45 -1.98 7.06
CA ASP A 63 -10.96 -0.64 6.77
C ASP A 63 -10.05 0.48 7.29
N ASP A 64 -9.17 0.19 8.26
CA ASP A 64 -8.15 1.12 8.77
C ASP A 64 -6.91 1.20 7.85
N ILE A 65 -6.88 0.42 6.76
CA ILE A 65 -5.73 0.29 5.88
C ILE A 65 -5.96 1.06 4.57
N LEU A 66 -5.02 1.94 4.22
CA LEU A 66 -4.94 2.52 2.87
C LEU A 66 -3.76 1.92 2.09
N VAL A 67 -4.06 1.20 1.02
CA VAL A 67 -3.04 0.59 0.15
C VAL A 67 -2.73 1.50 -1.04
N ILE A 68 -1.46 1.87 -1.22
CA ILE A 68 -1.00 2.73 -2.32
C ILE A 68 -0.19 1.91 -3.31
N TYR A 69 -0.59 1.90 -4.59
CA TYR A 69 0.09 1.14 -5.64
C TYR A 69 -0.08 1.77 -7.03
N ASP A 70 0.78 1.38 -7.96
CA ASP A 70 0.72 1.79 -9.37
C ASP A 70 -0.39 1.07 -10.15
N GLU A 71 -1.06 1.82 -11.03
CA GLU A 71 -2.15 1.34 -11.87
C GLU A 71 -1.82 1.60 -13.34
N LEU A 72 -1.73 0.51 -14.12
CA LEU A 72 -1.39 0.57 -15.55
C LEU A 72 -2.54 1.16 -16.38
N ASP A 73 -3.77 0.92 -15.96
CA ASP A 73 -4.97 1.36 -16.68
C ASP A 73 -5.35 2.82 -16.41
N LEU A 74 -4.62 3.48 -15.49
CA LEU A 74 -4.85 4.87 -15.13
C LEU A 74 -3.75 5.73 -15.79
N PRO A 75 -4.10 6.82 -16.50
CA PRO A 75 -3.11 7.65 -17.18
C PRO A 75 -2.10 8.27 -16.18
N VAL A 76 -0.89 8.54 -16.66
CA VAL A 76 0.17 9.15 -15.85
C VAL A 76 -0.31 10.45 -15.21
N GLY A 77 -0.06 10.61 -13.91
CA GLY A 77 -0.45 11.81 -13.14
C GLY A 77 -1.88 11.77 -12.59
N HIS A 78 -2.68 10.77 -12.96
CA HIS A 78 -4.01 10.60 -12.38
C HIS A 78 -3.94 9.75 -11.11
N ILE A 79 -4.73 10.14 -10.11
CA ILE A 79 -4.87 9.42 -8.84
C ILE A 79 -6.34 9.06 -8.65
N ARG A 80 -6.61 7.84 -8.16
CA ARG A 80 -7.98 7.37 -7.93
C ARG A 80 -8.11 6.63 -6.59
N LEU A 81 -9.02 7.11 -5.74
CA LEU A 81 -9.40 6.42 -4.51
C LEU A 81 -10.52 5.39 -4.78
N ARG A 82 -10.42 4.24 -4.14
CA ARG A 82 -11.41 3.15 -4.17
C ARG A 82 -11.55 2.55 -2.78
N ALA A 83 -12.79 2.35 -2.32
CA ALA A 83 -13.05 1.68 -1.03
C ALA A 83 -12.75 0.17 -1.08
N GLN A 84 -12.95 -0.46 -2.25
CA GLN A 84 -12.75 -1.92 -2.44
C GLN A 84 -12.53 -2.25 -3.92
N GLY A 85 -12.24 -3.52 -4.22
CA GLY A 85 -12.26 -4.05 -5.59
C GLY A 85 -11.47 -5.35 -5.77
N SER A 86 -11.54 -5.97 -6.95
CA SER A 86 -10.65 -7.09 -7.28
C SER A 86 -9.19 -6.61 -7.38
N SER A 87 -8.25 -7.55 -7.52
CA SER A 87 -6.83 -7.22 -7.66
C SER A 87 -6.46 -6.56 -8.98
N GLY A 88 -7.31 -6.69 -10.01
CA GLY A 88 -6.98 -6.20 -11.36
C GLY A 88 -5.71 -6.81 -11.94
N GLY A 89 -5.33 -8.02 -11.50
CA GLY A 89 -4.07 -8.66 -11.92
C GLY A 89 -2.82 -8.17 -11.17
N HIS A 90 -2.95 -7.21 -10.24
CA HIS A 90 -1.81 -6.73 -9.46
C HIS A 90 -1.41 -7.74 -8.37
N ASN A 91 -0.20 -8.33 -8.50
CA ASN A 91 0.30 -9.39 -7.61
C ASN A 91 0.33 -8.98 -6.13
N GLY A 92 0.69 -7.73 -5.83
CA GLY A 92 0.64 -7.22 -4.45
C GLY A 92 -0.78 -7.22 -3.88
N ILE A 93 -1.77 -6.81 -4.67
CA ILE A 93 -3.15 -6.73 -4.20
C ILE A 93 -3.75 -8.13 -4.07
N ASN A 94 -3.43 -9.04 -4.99
CA ASN A 94 -3.74 -10.47 -4.82
C ASN A 94 -3.20 -11.00 -3.49
N SER A 95 -1.92 -10.74 -3.20
CA SER A 95 -1.28 -11.17 -1.96
C SER A 95 -1.99 -10.62 -0.71
N LEU A 96 -2.32 -9.32 -0.70
CA LEU A 96 -3.05 -8.70 0.41
C LEU A 96 -4.43 -9.32 0.58
N ILE A 97 -5.22 -9.50 -0.49
CA ILE A 97 -6.54 -10.11 -0.41
C ILE A 97 -6.47 -11.52 0.20
N SER A 98 -5.49 -12.32 -0.19
CA SER A 98 -5.30 -13.68 0.34
C SER A 98 -4.99 -13.71 1.83
N HIS A 99 -4.24 -12.74 2.36
CA HIS A 99 -3.80 -12.70 3.76
C HIS A 99 -4.69 -11.89 4.69
N LEU A 100 -5.45 -10.93 4.15
CA LEU A 100 -6.46 -10.17 4.88
C LEU A 100 -7.83 -10.85 4.83
N HIS A 101 -8.00 -11.89 4.00
CA HIS A 101 -9.25 -12.62 3.79
C HIS A 101 -10.43 -11.72 3.35
N THR A 102 -10.12 -10.56 2.78
CA THR A 102 -11.10 -9.60 2.30
C THR A 102 -10.51 -8.77 1.17
N ASN A 103 -11.37 -8.21 0.33
CA ASN A 103 -11.02 -7.18 -0.65
C ASN A 103 -11.59 -5.80 -0.29
N GLN A 104 -12.19 -5.70 0.90
CA GLN A 104 -12.74 -4.50 1.51
C GLN A 104 -11.62 -3.79 2.27
N PHE A 105 -10.83 -2.99 1.55
CA PHE A 105 -9.83 -2.11 2.13
C PHE A 105 -9.58 -0.96 1.16
N PRO A 106 -9.51 0.30 1.65
CA PRO A 106 -9.22 1.47 0.85
C PRO A 106 -7.94 1.37 0.01
N ARG A 107 -7.98 1.93 -1.19
CA ARG A 107 -6.89 1.90 -2.18
C ARG A 107 -6.70 3.23 -2.86
N LEU A 108 -5.47 3.74 -2.82
CA LEU A 108 -5.02 4.87 -3.62
C LEU A 108 -4.24 4.35 -4.83
N ARG A 109 -4.85 4.46 -6.01
CA ARG A 109 -4.25 4.04 -7.27
C ARG A 109 -3.52 5.21 -7.91
N VAL A 110 -2.26 5.01 -8.28
CA VAL A 110 -1.42 6.02 -8.93
C VAL A 110 -1.17 5.61 -10.37
N GLY A 111 -1.65 6.40 -11.31
CA GLY A 111 -1.56 6.08 -12.73
C GLY A 111 -0.13 6.15 -13.25
N ILE A 112 0.30 5.07 -13.90
CA ILE A 112 1.60 4.98 -14.59
C ILE A 112 1.44 4.82 -16.10
N GLY A 113 0.20 4.70 -16.59
CA GLY A 113 -0.10 4.40 -17.99
C GLY A 113 0.34 2.99 -18.41
N ARG A 114 -0.19 2.52 -19.53
CA ARG A 114 0.29 1.30 -20.16
C ARG A 114 1.59 1.58 -20.89
N PRO A 115 2.56 0.65 -20.86
CA PRO A 115 3.74 0.77 -21.72
C PRO A 115 3.31 0.82 -23.20
N PRO A 116 4.07 1.55 -24.04
CA PRO A 116 3.81 1.55 -25.48
C PRO A 116 3.84 0.12 -26.01
N ILE A 117 2.87 -0.23 -26.85
CA ILE A 117 2.88 -1.51 -27.57
C ILE A 117 3.99 -1.39 -28.61
N ASN A 118 5.10 -2.10 -28.40
CA ASN A 118 6.09 -2.27 -29.45
C ASN A 118 5.42 -3.05 -30.58
N THR A 119 5.13 -2.34 -31.68
CA THR A 119 4.61 -2.89 -32.94
C THR A 119 5.74 -2.94 -33.95
#